data_AF-A0AAD4I364-F1
#
_entry.id   AF-A0AAD4I364-F1
#
_cell.length_a   1.000
_cell.length_b   1.000
_cell.length_c   1.000
_cell.angle_alpha   90.00
_cell.angle_beta   90.00
_cell.angle_gamma   90.00
#
_symmetry.space_group_name_H-M   'P 1'
#
loop_
_entity.id
_entity.type
_entity.pdbx_description
1 polymer ?
#
loop_
_entity_poly.entity_id
_entity_poly.type
_entity_poly.pdbx_seq_one_letter_code
_entity_poly.pdbx_strand_id
1 'polypeptide(L)'
;MSLALFPTRAALLNTAVANSEEYWTGHRAECRDLHVCGVRPDYQGKGAGKVLVRQGVREAQQEGEDFVASVLYGEKNRGFYGKVGMSVQASGTAGEGGGIALFTS
;
A
#
# COMPACT_ATOMS: atom_id res chain seq x y z
N MET A 1 0.99 -1.76 22.97
CA MET A 1 1.17 -0.30 23.18
C MET A 1 0.28 0.41 22.15
N SER A 2 -0.83 0.99 22.59
CA SER A 2 -1.93 1.46 21.72
C SER A 2 -1.62 2.87 21.18
N LEU A 3 -1.59 3.04 19.86
CA LEU A 3 -1.54 4.36 19.23
C LEU A 3 -2.97 4.84 19.01
N ALA A 4 -3.30 6.01 19.57
CA ALA A 4 -4.56 6.70 19.40
C ALA A 4 -4.87 6.87 17.89
N LEU A 5 -5.79 6.05 17.37
CA LEU A 5 -6.41 6.28 16.08
C LEU A 5 -7.31 7.50 16.20
N PHE A 6 -6.97 8.58 15.51
CA PHE A 6 -7.94 9.62 15.22
C PHE A 6 -9.12 8.95 14.49
N PRO A 7 -10.35 8.99 15.04
CA PRO A 7 -11.48 8.21 14.53
C PRO A 7 -11.83 8.54 13.07
N THR A 8 -11.55 9.77 12.65
CA THR A 8 -11.70 10.22 11.25
C THR A 8 -10.72 9.56 10.29
N ARG A 9 -9.51 9.20 10.73
CA ARG A 9 -8.53 8.49 9.88
C ARG A 9 -8.80 6.99 9.82
N ALA A 10 -9.33 6.42 10.90
CA ALA A 10 -9.77 5.02 10.93
C ALA A 10 -10.93 4.78 9.94
N ALA A 11 -11.91 5.68 9.91
CA ALA A 11 -13.02 5.60 8.97
C ALA A 11 -12.57 5.63 7.50
N LEU A 12 -11.61 6.51 7.16
CA LEU A 12 -11.03 6.58 5.81
C LEU A 12 -10.34 5.27 5.41
N LEU A 13 -9.61 4.63 6.32
CA LEU A 13 -8.99 3.33 6.06
C LEU A 13 -10.03 2.24 5.84
N ASN A 14 -11.07 2.18 6.67
CA ASN A 14 -12.15 1.21 6.51
C ASN A 14 -12.88 1.36 5.18
N THR A 15 -13.20 2.59 4.76
CA THR A 15 -13.82 2.85 3.46
C THR A 15 -12.89 2.51 2.31
N ALA A 16 -11.60 2.85 2.41
CA ALA A 16 -10.61 2.48 1.40
C ALA A 16 -10.53 0.95 1.26
N VAL A 17 -10.42 0.21 2.36
CA VAL A 17 -10.38 -1.26 2.37
C VAL A 17 -11.66 -1.86 1.77
N ALA A 18 -12.84 -1.40 2.17
CA ALA A 18 -14.11 -1.91 1.66
C ALA A 18 -14.25 -1.69 0.14
N ASN A 19 -13.85 -0.51 -0.36
CA ASN A 19 -13.87 -0.23 -1.80
C ASN A 19 -12.75 -0.96 -2.56
N SER A 20 -11.77 -1.51 -1.84
CA SER A 20 -10.59 -2.11 -2.43
C SER A 20 -10.80 -3.58 -2.81
N GLU A 21 -11.76 -4.27 -2.20
CA GLU A 21 -11.99 -5.73 -2.40
C GLU A 21 -12.09 -6.15 -3.88
N GLU A 22 -12.63 -5.29 -4.74
CA GLU A 22 -12.75 -5.57 -6.18
C GLU A 22 -11.40 -5.74 -6.91
N TYR A 23 -10.30 -5.23 -6.35
CA TYR A 23 -8.97 -5.26 -6.97
C TYR A 23 -8.10 -6.46 -6.57
N TRP A 24 -8.46 -7.16 -5.49
CA TRP A 24 -7.76 -8.35 -4.99
C TRP A 24 -8.46 -9.62 -5.49
N THR A 25 -8.53 -9.76 -6.81
CA THR A 25 -9.20 -10.87 -7.48
C THR A 25 -8.26 -11.58 -8.45
N GLY A 26 -8.59 -12.83 -8.81
CA GLY A 26 -7.77 -13.64 -9.72
C GLY A 26 -6.34 -13.84 -9.21
N HIS A 27 -5.34 -13.51 -10.03
CA HIS A 27 -3.91 -13.61 -9.68
C HIS A 27 -3.47 -12.64 -8.57
N ARG A 28 -4.36 -11.74 -8.10
CA ARG A 28 -4.11 -10.85 -6.95
C ARG A 28 -4.88 -11.25 -5.69
N ALA A 29 -5.60 -12.37 -5.74
CA ALA A 29 -6.37 -12.86 -4.60
C ALA A 29 -5.47 -13.31 -3.44
N GLU A 30 -4.30 -13.87 -3.76
CA GLU A 30 -3.25 -14.17 -2.78
C GLU A 30 -2.12 -13.16 -2.94
N CYS A 31 -2.06 -12.18 -2.05
CA CYS A 31 -1.05 -11.14 -2.09
C CYS A 31 -0.60 -10.73 -0.68
N ARG A 32 0.59 -10.14 -0.59
CA ARG A 32 1.09 -9.50 0.62
C ARG A 32 0.69 -8.03 0.65
N ASP A 33 -0.31 -7.69 1.45
CA ASP A 33 -0.74 -6.30 1.64
C ASP A 33 0.06 -5.57 2.72
N LEU A 34 0.67 -4.45 2.35
CA LEU A 34 1.33 -3.54 3.28
C LEU A 34 0.31 -2.57 3.87
N HIS A 35 -0.38 -3.02 4.92
CA HIS A 35 -1.51 -2.29 5.49
C HIS A 35 -1.13 -0.94 6.15
N VAL A 36 0.01 -0.87 6.86
CA VAL A 36 0.49 0.38 7.49
C VAL A 36 2.02 0.46 7.44
N CYS A 37 2.56 1.49 6.78
CA CYS A 37 3.99 1.81 6.78
C CYS A 37 4.24 3.18 7.45
N GLY A 38 4.64 3.16 8.72
CA GLY A 38 4.95 4.37 9.50
C GLY A 38 6.45 4.52 9.72
N VAL A 39 7.01 5.68 9.35
CA VAL A 39 8.39 6.04 9.69
C VAL A 39 8.35 7.12 10.77
N ARG A 40 9.04 6.86 11.90
CA ARG A 40 9.25 7.85 12.96
C ARG A 40 9.75 9.17 12.36
N PRO A 41 9.26 10.35 12.80
CA PRO A 41 9.63 11.65 12.23
C PRO A 41 11.14 11.86 12.07
N ASP A 42 11.94 11.48 13.08
CA ASP A 42 13.41 11.59 13.09
C ASP A 42 14.11 10.83 11.95
N TYR A 43 13.41 9.88 11.33
CA TYR A 43 13.89 9.00 10.27
C TYR A 43 13.22 9.28 8.92
N GLN A 44 12.31 10.25 8.84
CA GLN A 44 11.69 10.68 7.58
C GLN A 44 12.73 11.39 6.70
N GLY A 45 12.54 11.32 5.37
CA GLY A 45 13.48 11.87 4.39
C GLY A 45 14.80 11.09 4.23
N LYS A 46 15.10 10.12 5.11
CA LYS A 46 16.35 9.33 5.09
C LYS A 46 16.24 8.00 4.35
N GLY A 47 15.14 7.76 3.64
CA GLY A 47 14.93 6.54 2.86
C GLY A 47 14.47 5.31 3.66
N ALA A 48 14.28 5.40 4.98
CA ALA A 48 13.81 4.28 5.81
C ALA A 48 12.52 3.64 5.29
N GLY A 49 11.55 4.44 4.84
CA GLY A 49 10.31 3.92 4.25
C GLY A 49 10.56 3.08 2.99
N LYS A 50 11.52 3.45 2.14
CA LYS A 50 11.83 2.66 0.93
C LYS A 50 12.43 1.30 1.29
N VAL A 51 13.22 1.25 2.36
CA VAL A 51 13.79 -0.02 2.86
C VAL A 51 12.68 -0.95 3.33
N LEU A 52 11.71 -0.42 4.08
CA LEU A 52 10.55 -1.19 4.55
C LEU A 52 9.71 -1.73 3.39
N VAL A 53 9.38 -0.89 2.40
CA VAL A 53 8.58 -1.35 1.25
C VAL A 53 9.33 -2.40 0.44
N ARG A 54 10.63 -2.20 0.18
CA ARG A 54 11.45 -3.20 -0.52
C ARG A 54 11.52 -4.53 0.21
N GLN A 55 11.51 -4.50 1.54
CA GLN A 55 11.48 -5.72 2.33
C GLN A 55 10.18 -6.48 2.12
N GLY A 56 9.02 -5.81 2.20
CA GLY A 56 7.72 -6.43 1.93
C GLY A 56 7.60 -6.99 0.50
N VAL A 57 8.13 -6.27 -0.49
CA VAL A 57 8.19 -6.77 -1.88
C VAL A 57 9.02 -8.04 -1.99
N ARG A 58 10.20 -8.08 -1.35
CA ARG A 58 11.05 -9.29 -1.35
C ARG A 58 10.38 -10.46 -0.64
N GLU A 59 9.66 -10.20 0.44
CA GLU A 59 8.92 -11.23 1.17
C GLU A 59 7.81 -11.84 0.29
N ALA A 60 7.06 -11.01 -0.46
CA ALA A 60 6.07 -11.51 -1.43
C ALA A 60 6.72 -12.40 -2.50
N GLN A 61 7.85 -11.96 -3.08
CA GLN A 61 8.59 -12.72 -4.08
C GLN A 61 9.13 -14.06 -3.57
N GLN A 62 9.38 -14.19 -2.26
CA GLN A 62 9.85 -15.44 -1.65
C GLN A 62 8.72 -16.48 -1.49
N GLU A 63 7.46 -16.06 -1.55
CA GLU A 63 6.30 -16.95 -1.42
C GLU A 63 5.93 -17.64 -2.73
N GLY A 64 6.29 -17.02 -3.87
CA GLY A 64 6.14 -17.61 -5.20
C GLY A 64 6.05 -16.53 -6.27
N GLU A 65 6.21 -16.95 -7.54
CA GLU A 65 6.08 -16.04 -8.69
C GLU A 65 4.65 -15.49 -8.84
N ASP A 66 3.67 -16.20 -8.29
CA ASP A 66 2.26 -15.79 -8.30
C ASP A 66 1.89 -14.80 -7.18
N PHE A 67 2.82 -14.51 -6.25
CA PHE A 67 2.56 -13.60 -5.12
C PHE A 67 2.99 -12.17 -5.45
N VAL A 68 2.02 -11.26 -5.45
CA VAL A 68 2.28 -9.83 -5.62
C VAL A 68 2.25 -9.09 -4.28
N ALA A 69 2.95 -7.96 -4.19
CA ALA A 69 2.82 -7.05 -3.05
C ALA A 69 1.83 -5.92 -3.39
N SER A 70 0.95 -5.56 -2.46
CA SER A 70 -0.02 -4.47 -2.62
C SER A 70 0.15 -3.37 -1.56
N VAL A 71 -0.29 -2.16 -1.91
CA VAL A 71 -0.39 -1.05 -0.94
C VAL A 71 -1.53 -0.10 -1.30
N LEU A 72 -2.34 0.24 -0.29
CA LEU A 72 -3.24 1.39 -0.35
C LEU A 72 -2.44 2.69 -0.14
N TYR A 73 -2.60 3.65 -1.03
CA TYR A 73 -1.78 4.87 -1.01
C TYR A 73 -2.64 6.13 -1.24
N GLY A 74 -2.29 7.21 -0.56
CA GLY A 74 -2.81 8.54 -0.94
C GLY A 74 -2.00 9.11 -2.11
N GLU A 75 -2.64 9.84 -3.04
CA GLU A 75 -2.03 10.24 -4.33
C GLU A 75 -0.65 10.89 -4.22
N LYS A 76 -0.43 11.72 -3.19
CA LYS A 76 0.87 12.33 -2.88
C LYS A 76 2.04 11.34 -2.70
N ASN A 77 1.75 10.09 -2.38
CA ASN A 77 2.72 9.03 -2.14
C ASN A 77 2.94 8.12 -3.36
N ARG A 78 2.23 8.34 -4.49
CA ARG A 78 2.36 7.52 -5.70
C ARG A 78 3.81 7.38 -6.16
N GLY A 79 4.48 8.51 -6.31
CA GLY A 79 5.88 8.56 -6.76
C GLY A 79 6.86 7.96 -5.76
N PHE A 80 6.48 7.84 -4.48
CA PHE A 80 7.30 7.15 -3.48
C PHE A 80 7.26 5.64 -3.68
N TYR A 81 6.06 5.05 -3.84
CA TYR A 81 5.86 3.62 -4.04
C TYR A 81 6.28 3.15 -5.45
N GLY A 82 6.11 3.99 -6.47
CA GLY A 82 6.62 3.69 -7.82
C GLY A 82 8.14 3.53 -7.87
N LYS A 83 8.90 4.30 -7.06
CA LYS A 83 10.37 4.19 -6.96
C LYS A 83 10.87 2.88 -6.33
N VAL A 84 9.96 2.05 -5.82
CA VAL A 84 10.27 0.76 -5.19
C VAL A 84 9.57 -0.41 -5.90
N GLY A 85 9.10 -0.20 -7.14
CA GLY A 85 8.57 -1.28 -7.99
C GLY A 85 7.06 -1.51 -7.88
N MET A 86 6.34 -0.67 -7.13
CA MET A 86 4.88 -0.75 -7.02
C MET A 86 4.26 0.26 -8.00
N SER A 87 4.04 -0.17 -9.24
CA SER A 87 3.62 0.71 -10.34
C SER A 87 2.28 0.32 -10.97
N VAL A 88 1.77 -0.88 -10.70
CA VAL A 88 0.53 -1.35 -11.30
C VAL A 88 -0.63 -0.77 -10.52
N GLN A 89 -1.33 0.20 -11.11
CA GLN A 89 -2.41 0.93 -10.45
C GLN A 89 -3.75 0.21 -10.60
N ALA A 90 -4.46 0.10 -9.49
CA ALA A 90 -5.90 -0.09 -9.47
C ALA A 90 -6.55 1.21 -8.97
N SER A 91 -7.54 1.71 -9.71
CA SER A 91 -8.23 2.96 -9.41
C SER A 91 -9.73 2.82 -9.58
N GLY A 92 -10.48 3.07 -8.52
CA GLY A 92 -11.88 3.46 -8.57
C GLY A 92 -12.00 4.92 -9.01
N THR A 93 -12.90 5.16 -9.96
CA THR A 93 -13.32 6.46 -10.51
C THR A 93 -12.44 7.68 -10.19
N ALA A 94 -11.71 8.13 -11.21
CA ALA A 94 -10.92 9.36 -11.18
C ALA A 94 -11.75 10.58 -10.73
N GLY A 95 -11.28 11.30 -9.71
CA GLY A 95 -11.76 12.65 -9.39
C GLY A 95 -11.96 12.97 -7.91
N GLU A 96 -12.17 11.99 -7.03
CA GLU A 96 -12.50 12.25 -5.62
C GLU A 96 -11.51 11.56 -4.66
N GLY A 97 -10.33 12.15 -4.49
CA GLY A 97 -9.64 12.14 -3.19
C GLY A 97 -9.03 10.84 -2.62
N GLY A 98 -8.95 9.72 -3.33
CA GLY A 98 -8.29 8.51 -2.80
C GLY A 98 -7.53 7.74 -3.87
N GLY A 99 -6.25 7.42 -3.66
CA GLY A 99 -5.55 6.40 -4.45
C GLY A 99 -5.93 5.01 -3.92
N ILE A 100 -5.97 3.99 -4.79
CA ILE A 100 -6.90 2.86 -4.57
C ILE A 100 -6.22 1.48 -4.56
N ALA A 101 -5.08 1.30 -5.21
CA ALA A 101 -4.01 0.38 -4.80
C ALA A 101 -2.85 0.47 -5.80
N LEU A 102 -1.64 0.15 -5.33
CA LEU A 102 -0.51 -0.19 -6.20
C LEU A 102 -0.11 -1.63 -5.96
N PHE A 103 0.22 -2.34 -7.04
CA PHE A 103 0.76 -3.68 -7.03
C PHE A 103 2.16 -3.70 -7.66
N THR A 104 2.95 -4.72 -7.31
CA THR A 104 4.13 -5.11 -8.07
C THR A 104 3.71 -5.66 -9.44
N SER A 105 4.61 -5.53 -10.43
CA SER A 105 4.44 -6.12 -11.77
C SER A 105 4.62 -7.63 -11.75
#